data_AF-A0A0D3E7I3-F1
#
_entry.id   AF-A0A0D3E7I3-F1
#
_cell.length_a   1.000
_cell.length_b   1.000
_cell.length_c   1.000
_cell.angle_alpha   90.00
_cell.angle_beta   90.00
_cell.angle_gamma   90.00
#
_symmetry.space_group_name_H-M   'P 1'
#
loop_
_entity.id
_entity.type
_entity.pdbx_description
1 polymer ?
#
loop_
_entity_poly.entity_id
_entity_poly.type
_entity_poly.pdbx_seq_one_letter_code
_entity_poly.pdbx_strand_id
1 'polypeptide(L)'
;MGSIEEERPLFEQGSVLLQEVKLYAEDGSVDIHGNPPLKQKTGNWKACPFILGNECCERLAYYGIAKNLVTYFTTKLHETNVSAARHVMIWQGTCYITPLIGALIADAYWGRYWTIACFSAIYFTGMATLTLSASFPGLKPAECIGFLCPPATTTQSSVFFVGLYLISLGTGGIKPCVSSFGADQFDDTDPHERPSKTSFFNWFYFSINIGAFVSSTLLVWVQENCGWGLGFLIPTVVMGLSLVSFFCGTPLYRFQKPGGSPVTRVSQVLVAAYRKMSLKFDEEDHTLLFETQDKNSTIPGSRKIEHTYGYKKISFYHFE
;
A
#
# COMPACT_ATOMS: atom_id res chain seq x y z
N MET A 1 -36.13 -41.74 33.74
CA MET A 1 -37.00 -40.61 33.35
C MET A 1 -36.21 -39.35 33.69
N GLY A 2 -35.20 -39.05 32.87
CA GLY A 2 -34.21 -38.00 33.12
C GLY A 2 -33.77 -37.51 31.76
N SER A 3 -34.54 -36.58 31.21
CA SER A 3 -34.35 -36.06 29.87
C SER A 3 -35.34 -34.91 29.70
N ILE A 4 -34.89 -33.78 29.15
CA ILE A 4 -35.65 -32.58 28.70
C ILE A 4 -35.46 -31.30 29.54
N GLU A 5 -35.03 -31.35 30.81
CA GLU A 5 -34.81 -30.11 31.62
C GLU A 5 -33.36 -29.62 31.70
N GLU A 6 -32.35 -30.50 31.62
CA GLU A 6 -30.94 -30.11 31.67
C GLU A 6 -30.34 -29.70 30.31
N GLU A 7 -30.92 -30.12 29.19
CA GLU A 7 -30.44 -29.78 27.84
C GLU A 7 -30.88 -28.38 27.37
N ARG A 8 -32.03 -27.87 27.85
CA ARG A 8 -32.55 -26.55 27.50
C ARG A 8 -31.59 -25.38 27.81
N PRO A 9 -30.95 -25.29 28.99
CA PRO A 9 -30.01 -24.20 29.28
C PRO A 9 -28.73 -24.28 28.43
N LEU A 10 -28.25 -25.48 28.08
CA LEU A 10 -27.07 -25.68 27.23
C LEU A 10 -27.34 -25.31 25.76
N PHE A 11 -28.53 -25.63 25.24
CA PHE A 11 -28.95 -25.22 23.89
C PHE A 11 -29.20 -23.72 23.80
N GLU A 12 -29.79 -23.09 24.81
CA GLU A 12 -29.95 -21.63 24.87
C GLU A 12 -28.57 -20.95 24.96
N GLN A 13 -27.66 -21.39 25.84
CA GLN A 13 -26.30 -20.86 25.91
C GLN A 13 -25.52 -21.06 24.60
N GLY A 14 -25.64 -22.24 23.98
CA GLY A 14 -25.04 -22.53 22.68
C GLY A 14 -25.60 -21.62 21.58
N SER A 15 -26.91 -21.34 21.60
CA SER A 15 -27.55 -20.43 20.64
C SER A 15 -27.14 -18.97 20.83
N VAL A 16 -27.01 -18.51 22.08
CA VAL A 16 -26.57 -17.15 22.41
C VAL A 16 -25.11 -16.96 22.05
N LEU A 17 -24.25 -17.95 22.32
CA LEU A 17 -22.85 -17.93 21.89
C LEU A 17 -22.74 -17.95 20.36
N LEU A 18 -23.53 -18.76 19.64
CA LEU A 18 -23.58 -18.74 18.17
C LEU A 18 -24.08 -17.40 17.62
N GLN A 19 -25.04 -16.77 18.29
CA GLN A 19 -25.57 -15.46 17.93
C GLN A 19 -24.53 -14.35 18.17
N GLU A 20 -23.79 -14.43 19.29
CA GLU A 20 -22.68 -13.53 19.59
C GLU A 20 -21.52 -13.71 18.61
N VAL A 21 -21.12 -14.95 18.30
CA VAL A 21 -20.05 -15.27 17.33
C VAL A 21 -20.37 -14.72 15.94
N LYS A 22 -21.64 -14.82 15.48
CA LYS A 22 -22.08 -14.20 14.22
C LYS A 22 -22.01 -12.67 14.20
N LEU A 23 -21.94 -12.03 15.37
CA LEU A 23 -21.94 -10.57 15.51
C LEU A 23 -20.53 -9.98 15.35
N TYR A 24 -19.49 -10.79 15.56
CA TYR A 24 -18.09 -10.43 15.38
C TYR A 24 -17.55 -10.96 14.04
N ALA A 25 -16.53 -10.30 13.50
CA ALA A 25 -15.84 -10.80 12.31
C ALA A 25 -15.05 -12.08 12.65
N GLU A 26 -15.08 -13.07 11.75
CA GLU A 26 -14.44 -14.37 11.96
C GLU A 26 -13.10 -14.51 11.21
N ASP A 27 -12.67 -13.45 10.52
CA ASP A 27 -11.45 -13.40 9.69
C ASP A 27 -10.15 -13.16 10.49
N GLY A 28 -10.21 -13.15 11.82
CA GLY A 28 -9.06 -12.90 12.70
C GLY A 28 -8.61 -11.44 12.75
N SER A 29 -9.37 -10.52 12.16
CA SER A 29 -9.15 -9.08 12.31
C SER A 29 -9.43 -8.60 13.73
N VAL A 30 -8.88 -7.44 14.08
CA VAL A 30 -9.07 -6.76 15.37
C VAL A 30 -9.54 -5.33 15.16
N ASP A 31 -10.21 -4.77 16.16
CA ASP A 31 -10.49 -3.35 16.26
C ASP A 31 -9.25 -2.57 16.75
N ILE A 32 -9.38 -1.24 16.90
CA ILE A 32 -8.31 -0.37 17.39
C ILE A 32 -7.83 -0.73 18.81
N HIS A 33 -8.66 -1.41 19.59
CA HIS A 33 -8.38 -1.82 20.96
C HIS A 33 -7.82 -3.25 21.05
N GLY A 34 -7.68 -3.95 19.91
CA GLY A 34 -7.20 -5.32 19.85
C GLY A 34 -8.26 -6.39 20.10
N ASN A 35 -9.54 -6.02 20.19
CA ASN A 35 -10.66 -6.92 20.38
C ASN A 35 -11.24 -7.39 19.03
N PRO A 36 -12.00 -8.50 18.99
CA PRO A 36 -12.73 -8.91 17.79
C PRO A 36 -13.69 -7.81 17.33
N PRO A 37 -13.70 -7.41 16.05
CA PRO A 37 -14.48 -6.29 15.58
C PRO A 37 -15.94 -6.67 15.40
N LEU A 38 -16.85 -5.82 15.91
CA LEU A 38 -18.29 -5.96 15.70
C LEU A 38 -18.63 -5.64 14.24
N LYS A 39 -19.24 -6.60 13.53
CA LYS A 39 -19.61 -6.47 12.09
C LYS A 39 -20.48 -5.25 11.82
N GLN A 40 -21.40 -4.94 12.73
CA GLN A 40 -22.32 -3.80 12.58
C GLN A 40 -21.65 -2.43 12.77
N LYS A 41 -20.58 -2.32 13.56
CA LYS A 41 -19.97 -1.03 13.92
C LYS A 41 -18.73 -0.69 13.09
N THR A 42 -18.00 -1.69 12.60
CA THR A 42 -16.69 -1.52 11.98
C THR A 42 -16.64 -2.16 10.59
N GLY A 43 -15.72 -1.67 9.75
CA GLY A 43 -15.47 -2.15 8.40
C GLY A 43 -16.57 -1.80 7.41
N ASN A 44 -16.64 -2.61 6.35
CA ASN A 44 -17.64 -2.53 5.29
C ASN A 44 -17.68 -1.13 4.64
N TRP A 45 -18.80 -0.76 4.02
CA TRP A 45 -19.00 0.52 3.35
C TRP A 45 -18.93 1.76 4.26
N LYS A 46 -18.80 1.61 5.59
CA LYS A 46 -18.58 2.73 6.51
C LYS A 46 -17.13 3.21 6.49
N ALA A 47 -16.19 2.27 6.39
CA ALA A 47 -14.76 2.53 6.30
C ALA A 47 -14.32 2.91 4.88
N CYS A 48 -14.95 2.32 3.85
CA CYS A 48 -14.54 2.47 2.45
C CYS A 48 -14.42 3.92 1.95
N PRO A 49 -15.32 4.87 2.25
CA PRO A 49 -15.21 6.24 1.75
C PRO A 49 -13.91 6.94 2.15
N PHE A 50 -13.40 6.68 3.36
CA PHE A 50 -12.14 7.26 3.84
C PHE A 50 -10.93 6.67 3.08
N ILE A 51 -10.96 5.36 2.81
CA ILE A 51 -9.88 4.67 2.09
C ILE A 51 -9.89 5.03 0.60
N LEU A 52 -11.07 5.03 -0.04
CA LEU A 52 -11.26 5.40 -1.44
C LEU A 52 -10.94 6.88 -1.69
N GLY A 53 -11.39 7.76 -0.80
CA GLY A 53 -11.02 9.17 -0.83
C GLY A 53 -9.52 9.36 -0.72
N ASN A 54 -8.86 8.59 0.16
CA ASN A 54 -7.42 8.66 0.32
C ASN A 54 -6.66 8.19 -0.92
N GLU A 55 -7.07 7.09 -1.53
CA GLU A 55 -6.48 6.63 -2.79
C GLU A 55 -6.68 7.63 -3.92
N CYS A 56 -7.89 8.20 -4.04
CA CYS A 56 -8.18 9.21 -5.05
C CYS A 56 -7.25 10.43 -4.93
N CYS A 57 -7.07 10.94 -3.70
CA CYS A 57 -6.23 12.10 -3.41
C CYS A 57 -4.75 11.80 -3.67
N GLU A 58 -4.25 10.64 -3.25
CA GLU A 58 -2.87 10.23 -3.53
C GLU A 58 -2.62 10.09 -5.04
N ARG A 59 -3.56 9.49 -5.78
CA ARG A 59 -3.44 9.33 -7.24
C ARG A 59 -3.46 10.67 -7.95
N LEU A 60 -4.35 11.57 -7.53
CA LEU A 60 -4.42 12.93 -8.04
C LEU A 60 -3.10 13.67 -7.85
N ALA A 61 -2.50 13.58 -6.64
CA ALA A 61 -1.22 14.20 -6.33
C ALA A 61 -0.05 13.58 -7.12
N TYR A 62 0.03 12.25 -7.16
CA TYR A 62 1.07 11.53 -7.88
C TYR A 62 1.07 11.88 -9.37
N TYR A 63 -0.09 11.78 -10.03
CA TYR A 63 -0.20 12.12 -11.45
C TYR A 63 -0.01 13.63 -11.68
N GLY A 64 -0.33 14.47 -10.69
CA GLY A 64 -0.27 15.93 -10.83
C GLY A 64 1.18 16.38 -10.94
N ILE A 65 2.06 15.71 -10.23
CA ILE A 65 3.50 15.89 -10.36
C ILE A 65 3.97 15.15 -11.61
N ALA A 66 3.71 13.85 -11.72
CA ALA A 66 4.32 13.00 -12.73
C ALA A 66 4.06 13.45 -14.17
N LYS A 67 2.87 13.97 -14.47
CA LYS A 67 2.46 14.34 -15.83
C LYS A 67 3.17 15.58 -16.36
N ASN A 68 3.45 16.55 -15.49
CA ASN A 68 4.02 17.84 -15.90
C ASN A 68 5.45 18.06 -15.39
N LEU A 69 6.08 17.04 -14.80
CA LEU A 69 7.41 17.14 -14.21
C LEU A 69 8.51 17.46 -15.25
N VAL A 70 8.40 16.92 -16.47
CA VAL A 70 9.34 17.23 -17.55
C VAL A 70 9.31 18.72 -17.87
N THR A 71 8.11 19.30 -18.00
CA THR A 71 7.92 20.74 -18.24
C THR A 71 8.48 21.57 -17.09
N TYR A 72 8.35 21.12 -15.85
CA TYR A 72 8.96 21.81 -14.70
C TYR A 72 10.50 21.83 -14.82
N PHE A 73 11.11 20.68 -15.13
CA PHE A 73 12.57 20.60 -15.29
C PHE A 73 13.09 21.49 -16.42
N THR A 74 12.39 21.54 -17.54
CA THR A 74 12.82 22.33 -18.71
C THR A 74 12.56 23.83 -18.53
N THR A 75 11.41 24.21 -17.96
CA THR A 75 10.99 25.61 -17.86
C THR A 75 11.46 26.33 -16.60
N LYS A 76 11.67 25.62 -15.48
CA LYS A 76 12.06 26.21 -14.19
C LYS A 76 13.46 25.86 -13.76
N LEU A 77 13.91 24.62 -13.98
CA LEU A 77 15.29 24.22 -13.72
C LEU A 77 16.22 24.43 -14.91
N HIS A 78 15.69 24.85 -16.06
CA HIS A 78 16.43 25.11 -17.29
C HIS A 78 17.27 23.90 -17.75
N GLU A 79 16.79 22.69 -17.48
CA GLU A 79 17.41 21.46 -17.96
C GLU A 79 17.11 21.20 -19.44
N THR A 80 17.98 20.41 -20.08
CA THR A 80 17.70 19.90 -21.43
C THR A 80 16.58 18.87 -21.39
N ASN A 81 15.81 18.74 -22.48
CA ASN A 81 14.74 17.73 -22.59
C ASN A 81 15.23 16.30 -22.30
N VAL A 82 16.46 15.98 -22.70
CA VAL A 82 17.07 14.66 -22.48
C VAL A 82 17.37 14.43 -20.99
N SER A 83 17.94 15.44 -20.31
CA SER A 83 18.20 15.38 -18.86
C SER A 83 16.91 15.27 -18.07
N ALA A 84 15.94 16.13 -18.37
CA ALA A 84 14.63 16.16 -17.73
C ALA A 84 13.92 14.80 -17.84
N ALA A 85 13.84 14.23 -19.06
CA ALA A 85 13.22 12.93 -19.27
C ALA A 85 13.92 11.82 -18.48
N ARG A 86 15.26 11.82 -18.43
CA ARG A 86 16.04 10.86 -17.64
C ARG A 86 15.71 10.96 -16.15
N HIS A 87 15.68 12.15 -15.58
CA HIS A 87 15.34 12.36 -14.17
C HIS A 87 13.91 11.90 -13.84
N VAL A 88 12.94 12.19 -14.72
CA VAL A 88 11.56 11.71 -14.56
C VAL A 88 11.49 10.19 -14.59
N MET A 89 12.17 9.53 -15.54
CA MET A 89 12.18 8.06 -15.63
C MET A 89 12.83 7.41 -14.41
N ILE A 90 13.95 7.96 -13.91
CA ILE A 90 14.60 7.48 -12.68
C ILE A 90 13.67 7.61 -11.49
N TRP A 91 13.01 8.76 -11.34
CA TRP A 91 12.07 8.99 -10.26
C TRP A 91 10.87 8.03 -10.33
N GLN A 92 10.26 7.87 -11.50
CA GLN A 92 9.17 6.90 -11.70
C GLN A 92 9.61 5.47 -11.40
N GLY A 93 10.80 5.06 -11.87
CA GLY A 93 11.38 3.76 -11.55
C GLY A 93 11.56 3.56 -10.04
N THR A 94 12.03 4.60 -9.34
CA THR A 94 12.17 4.58 -7.88
C THR A 94 10.81 4.37 -7.21
N CYS A 95 9.74 5.05 -7.66
CA CYS A 95 8.38 4.89 -7.15
C CYS A 95 7.81 3.47 -7.33
N TYR A 96 8.35 2.66 -8.23
CA TYR A 96 7.97 1.25 -8.43
C TYR A 96 8.87 0.27 -7.68
N ILE A 97 10.05 0.69 -7.23
CA ILE A 97 10.96 -0.13 -6.40
C ILE A 97 10.65 0.04 -4.92
N THR A 98 10.37 1.27 -4.46
CA THR A 98 10.05 1.58 -3.07
C THR A 98 8.86 0.79 -2.48
N PRO A 99 7.84 0.33 -3.26
CA PRO A 99 6.81 -0.58 -2.75
C PRO A 99 7.32 -1.88 -2.15
N LEU A 100 8.44 -2.41 -2.62
CA LEU A 100 9.04 -3.60 -2.03
C LEU A 100 9.42 -3.34 -0.57
N ILE A 101 10.02 -2.18 -0.29
CA ILE A 101 10.41 -1.78 1.06
C ILE A 101 9.15 -1.55 1.92
N GLY A 102 8.14 -0.86 1.38
CA GLY A 102 6.88 -0.60 2.05
C GLY A 102 6.15 -1.89 2.47
N ALA A 103 6.03 -2.84 1.54
CA ALA A 103 5.39 -4.13 1.79
C ALA A 103 6.14 -4.95 2.85
N LEU A 104 7.48 -4.99 2.78
CA LEU A 104 8.30 -5.66 3.78
C LEU A 104 8.04 -5.13 5.20
N ILE A 105 8.00 -3.80 5.36
CA ILE A 105 7.77 -3.15 6.65
C ILE A 105 6.35 -3.43 7.17
N ALA A 106 5.35 -3.34 6.29
CA ALA A 106 3.96 -3.62 6.65
C ALA A 106 3.75 -5.06 7.11
N ASP A 107 4.29 -6.03 6.37
CA ASP A 107 4.05 -7.44 6.64
C ASP A 107 4.90 -7.97 7.80
N ALA A 108 6.09 -7.40 8.06
CA ALA A 108 7.00 -7.88 9.09
C ALA A 108 6.83 -7.19 10.45
N TYR A 109 6.56 -5.89 10.50
CA TYR A 109 6.71 -5.11 11.74
C TYR A 109 5.47 -4.29 12.10
N TRP A 110 5.06 -3.36 11.24
CA TRP A 110 4.14 -2.29 11.63
C TRP A 110 2.67 -2.60 11.38
N GLY A 111 2.38 -3.54 10.47
CA GLY A 111 1.04 -3.73 9.94
C GLY A 111 0.67 -2.69 8.89
N ARG A 112 -0.37 -3.00 8.11
CA ARG A 112 -0.77 -2.21 6.93
C ARG A 112 -1.19 -0.79 7.27
N TYR A 113 -1.96 -0.60 8.35
CA TYR A 113 -2.44 0.72 8.76
C TYR A 113 -1.30 1.68 9.13
N TRP A 114 -0.39 1.27 10.01
CA TRP A 114 0.72 2.12 10.44
C TRP A 114 1.68 2.41 9.30
N THR A 115 1.93 1.45 8.40
CA THR A 115 2.69 1.72 7.18
C THR A 115 2.02 2.79 6.32
N ILE A 116 0.71 2.68 6.04
CA ILE A 116 -0.01 3.71 5.28
C ILE A 116 0.08 5.06 5.97
N ALA A 117 -0.15 5.12 7.29
CA ALA A 117 -0.14 6.37 8.06
C ALA A 117 1.24 7.06 8.05
N CYS A 118 2.30 6.33 8.39
CA CYS A 118 3.66 6.87 8.43
C CYS A 118 4.14 7.29 7.04
N PHE A 119 3.91 6.46 6.01
CA PHE A 119 4.35 6.79 4.66
C PHE A 119 3.51 7.89 4.02
N SER A 120 2.23 8.05 4.40
CA SER A 120 1.42 9.21 3.99
C SER A 120 1.92 10.51 4.63
N ALA A 121 2.41 10.48 5.87
CA ALA A 121 3.06 11.64 6.49
C ALA A 121 4.39 12.00 5.79
N ILE A 122 5.19 10.99 5.42
CA ILE A 122 6.41 11.18 4.61
C ILE A 122 6.07 11.78 3.25
N TYR A 123 5.03 11.25 2.58
CA TYR A 123 4.54 11.77 1.30
C TYR A 123 4.14 13.23 1.43
N PHE A 124 3.32 13.57 2.44
CA PHE A 124 2.89 14.94 2.69
C PHE A 124 4.07 15.88 2.95
N THR A 125 5.09 15.43 3.70
CA THR A 125 6.31 16.20 3.94
C THR A 125 7.10 16.43 2.64
N GLY A 126 7.17 15.43 1.76
CA GLY A 126 7.77 15.58 0.43
C GLY A 126 7.02 16.58 -0.44
N MET A 127 5.68 16.52 -0.45
CA MET A 127 4.81 17.47 -1.15
C MET A 127 4.95 18.90 -0.62
N ALA A 128 4.98 19.07 0.69
CA ALA A 128 5.22 20.35 1.33
C ALA A 128 6.59 20.91 0.96
N THR A 129 7.63 20.07 0.94
CA THR A 129 8.99 20.46 0.53
C THR A 129 9.03 20.91 -0.93
N LEU A 130 8.37 20.17 -1.84
CA LEU A 130 8.24 20.58 -3.24
C LEU A 130 7.51 21.92 -3.40
N THR A 131 6.39 22.09 -2.68
CA THR A 131 5.60 23.33 -2.73
C THR A 131 6.39 24.52 -2.20
N LEU A 132 7.13 24.34 -1.10
CA LEU A 132 8.02 25.37 -0.56
C LEU A 132 9.14 25.71 -1.53
N SER A 133 9.74 24.72 -2.19
CA SER A 133 10.76 24.93 -3.22
C SER A 133 10.24 25.77 -4.40
N ALA A 134 8.99 25.56 -4.82
CA ALA A 134 8.40 26.30 -5.94
C ALA A 134 7.83 27.68 -5.55
N SER A 135 7.45 27.87 -4.28
CA SER A 135 6.72 29.08 -3.82
C SER A 135 7.61 30.09 -3.11
N PHE A 136 8.67 29.64 -2.43
CA PHE A 136 9.51 30.53 -1.63
C PHE A 136 10.53 31.27 -2.52
N PRO A 137 10.57 32.61 -2.53
CA PRO A 137 11.45 33.38 -3.42
C PRO A 137 12.94 33.07 -3.29
N GLY A 138 13.41 32.67 -2.09
CA GLY A 138 14.80 32.27 -1.87
C GLY A 138 15.15 30.86 -2.37
N LEU A 139 14.16 29.98 -2.59
CA LEU A 139 14.34 28.61 -3.05
C LEU A 139 13.95 28.41 -4.52
N LYS A 140 13.29 29.41 -5.12
CA LYS A 140 12.93 29.44 -6.53
C LYS A 140 14.14 29.88 -7.38
N PRO A 141 14.45 29.19 -8.49
CA PRO A 141 15.42 29.69 -9.47
C PRO A 141 15.00 31.07 -9.99
N ALA A 142 15.97 31.96 -10.20
CA ALA A 142 15.69 33.29 -10.73
C ALA A 142 15.02 33.20 -12.11
N GLU A 143 14.03 34.06 -12.35
CA GLU A 143 13.34 34.10 -13.63
C GLU A 143 14.29 34.54 -14.76
N CYS A 144 14.08 34.02 -15.97
CA CYS A 144 14.91 34.38 -17.11
C CYS A 144 14.82 35.89 -17.38
N ILE A 145 15.97 36.52 -17.59
CA ILE A 145 16.06 37.92 -17.99
C ILE A 145 16.34 37.93 -19.50
N GLY A 146 15.29 38.04 -20.31
CA GLY A 146 15.39 37.95 -21.76
C GLY A 146 15.80 36.55 -22.22
N PHE A 147 16.93 36.42 -22.91
CA PHE A 147 17.47 35.13 -23.38
C PHE A 147 18.41 34.44 -22.38
N LEU A 148 18.81 35.12 -21.30
CA LEU A 148 19.65 34.52 -20.25
C LEU A 148 18.77 33.97 -19.13
N CYS A 149 18.75 32.64 -19.04
CA CYS A 149 18.17 31.91 -17.92
C CYS A 149 19.31 31.46 -16.98
N PRO A 150 19.46 32.04 -15.78
CA PRO A 150 20.44 31.57 -14.83
C PRO A 150 20.09 30.13 -14.40
N PRO A 151 21.05 29.21 -14.35
CA PRO A 151 20.80 27.86 -13.87
C PRO A 151 20.43 27.88 -12.39
N ALA A 152 19.57 26.94 -11.98
CA ALA A 152 19.21 26.77 -10.57
C ALA A 152 20.48 26.53 -9.73
N THR A 153 20.54 27.14 -8.55
CA THR A 153 21.66 26.88 -7.63
C THR A 153 21.58 25.44 -7.10
N THR A 154 22.73 24.83 -6.80
CA THR A 154 22.80 23.43 -6.32
C THR A 154 21.90 23.18 -5.11
N THR A 155 21.79 24.15 -4.21
CA THR A 155 20.92 24.08 -3.02
C THR A 155 19.44 24.05 -3.39
N GLN A 156 19.01 24.88 -4.34
CA GLN A 156 17.61 24.93 -4.81
C GLN A 156 17.20 23.61 -5.48
N SER A 157 18.05 23.09 -6.36
CA SER A 157 17.81 21.79 -7.01
C SER A 157 17.81 20.64 -6.00
N SER A 158 18.71 20.66 -5.01
CA SER A 158 18.79 19.61 -3.99
C SER A 158 17.53 19.53 -3.15
N VAL A 159 16.97 20.66 -2.71
CA VAL A 159 15.71 20.70 -1.95
C VAL A 159 14.55 20.13 -2.77
N PHE A 160 14.49 20.47 -4.07
CA PHE A 160 13.48 19.91 -4.97
C PHE A 160 13.61 18.39 -5.09
N PHE A 161 14.82 17.86 -5.36
CA PHE A 161 15.04 16.42 -5.46
C PHE A 161 14.77 15.69 -4.14
N VAL A 162 15.12 16.26 -2.99
CA VAL A 162 14.76 15.70 -1.68
C VAL A 162 13.24 15.56 -1.55
N GLY A 163 12.47 16.60 -1.87
CA GLY A 163 11.01 16.52 -1.88
C GLY A 163 10.48 15.43 -2.82
N LEU A 164 11.05 15.36 -4.03
CA LEU A 164 10.66 14.41 -5.05
C LEU A 164 10.92 12.95 -4.64
N TYR A 165 12.07 12.66 -4.04
CA TYR A 165 12.39 11.31 -3.53
C TYR A 165 11.67 10.96 -2.23
N LEU A 166 11.32 11.93 -1.38
CA LEU A 166 10.42 11.71 -0.25
C LEU A 166 9.03 11.27 -0.72
N ILE A 167 8.51 11.86 -1.80
CA ILE A 167 7.25 11.42 -2.42
C ILE A 167 7.38 10.00 -2.97
N SER A 168 8.52 9.68 -3.59
CA SER A 168 8.81 8.33 -4.08
C SER A 168 8.84 7.29 -2.96
N LEU A 169 9.42 7.64 -1.81
CA LEU A 169 9.39 6.80 -0.63
C LEU A 169 7.96 6.64 -0.09
N GLY A 170 7.24 7.76 0.06
CA GLY A 170 5.86 7.80 0.54
C GLY A 170 4.90 6.95 -0.30
N THR A 171 4.92 7.10 -1.62
CA THR A 171 4.05 6.31 -2.51
C THR A 171 4.39 4.81 -2.44
N GLY A 172 5.66 4.50 -2.19
CA GLY A 172 6.14 3.14 -1.94
C GLY A 172 5.45 2.45 -0.77
N GLY A 173 5.30 3.12 0.37
CA GLY A 173 4.59 2.53 1.51
C GLY A 173 3.08 2.44 1.35
N ILE A 174 2.48 3.38 0.63
CA ILE A 174 1.02 3.47 0.50
C ILE A 174 0.49 2.44 -0.50
N LYS A 175 1.05 2.40 -1.71
CA LYS A 175 0.57 1.58 -2.85
C LYS A 175 0.34 0.10 -2.53
N PRO A 176 1.29 -0.64 -1.95
CA PRO A 176 1.12 -2.08 -1.71
C PRO A 176 0.15 -2.36 -0.56
N CYS A 177 -0.07 -1.40 0.34
CA CYS A 177 -0.83 -1.62 1.57
C CYS A 177 -2.28 -1.15 1.46
N VAL A 178 -2.58 -0.08 0.73
CA VAL A 178 -3.90 0.56 0.72
C VAL A 178 -5.01 -0.32 0.12
N SER A 179 -4.72 -1.02 -0.97
CA SER A 179 -5.68 -1.92 -1.62
C SER A 179 -5.99 -3.14 -0.76
N SER A 180 -4.95 -3.72 -0.15
CA SER A 180 -5.09 -4.82 0.81
C SER A 180 -5.80 -4.37 2.09
N PHE A 181 -5.48 -3.18 2.62
CA PHE A 181 -6.14 -2.63 3.80
C PHE A 181 -7.63 -2.33 3.54
N GLY A 182 -7.98 -1.85 2.35
CA GLY A 182 -9.37 -1.71 1.93
C GLY A 182 -10.11 -3.04 1.81
N ALA A 183 -9.42 -4.07 1.29
CA ALA A 183 -9.94 -5.42 1.22
C ALA A 183 -10.16 -6.06 2.60
N ASP A 184 -9.31 -5.72 3.59
CA ASP A 184 -9.42 -6.17 4.99
C ASP A 184 -10.65 -5.61 5.71
N GLN A 185 -11.36 -4.64 5.12
CA GLN A 185 -12.58 -4.10 5.71
C GLN A 185 -13.79 -5.02 5.54
N PHE A 186 -13.67 -6.09 4.76
CA PHE A 186 -14.73 -7.05 4.48
C PHE A 186 -14.34 -8.45 4.96
N ASP A 187 -15.25 -9.09 5.69
CA ASP A 187 -15.10 -10.47 6.17
C ASP A 187 -15.32 -11.46 5.01
N ASP A 188 -14.30 -12.26 4.68
CA ASP A 188 -14.38 -13.26 3.60
C ASP A 188 -15.20 -14.51 3.98
N THR A 189 -15.43 -14.75 5.29
CA THR A 189 -16.26 -15.88 5.75
C THR A 189 -17.75 -15.57 5.63
N ASP A 190 -18.11 -14.29 5.58
CA ASP A 190 -19.49 -13.83 5.52
C ASP A 190 -20.01 -13.78 4.07
N PRO A 191 -21.03 -14.58 3.71
CA PRO A 191 -21.58 -14.60 2.36
C PRO A 191 -22.20 -13.26 1.92
N HIS A 192 -22.56 -12.36 2.85
CA HIS A 192 -23.07 -11.02 2.53
C HIS A 192 -21.96 -9.98 2.31
N GLU A 193 -20.84 -10.06 3.02
CA GLU A 193 -19.74 -9.10 2.87
C GLU A 193 -18.83 -9.44 1.67
N ARG A 194 -18.66 -10.72 1.35
CA ARG A 194 -17.85 -11.19 0.22
C ARG A 194 -18.18 -10.54 -1.14
N PRO A 195 -19.44 -10.45 -1.60
CA PRO A 195 -19.74 -9.74 -2.85
C PRO A 195 -19.51 -8.22 -2.76
N SER A 196 -19.66 -7.64 -1.57
CA SER A 196 -19.40 -6.20 -1.34
C SER A 196 -17.92 -5.86 -1.50
N LYS A 197 -17.01 -6.77 -1.13
CA LYS A 197 -15.57 -6.65 -1.38
C LYS A 197 -15.22 -6.53 -2.86
N THR A 198 -15.87 -7.30 -3.73
CA THR A 198 -15.68 -7.19 -5.19
C THR A 198 -16.14 -5.82 -5.70
N SER A 199 -17.29 -5.34 -5.20
CA SER A 199 -17.79 -4.00 -5.53
C SER A 199 -16.83 -2.89 -5.05
N PHE A 200 -16.21 -3.06 -3.87
CA PHE A 200 -15.17 -2.16 -3.38
C PHE A 200 -14.01 -2.03 -4.37
N PHE A 201 -13.49 -3.14 -4.91
CA PHE A 201 -12.41 -3.06 -5.91
C PHE A 201 -12.83 -2.31 -7.17
N ASN A 202 -14.06 -2.48 -7.64
CA ASN A 202 -14.57 -1.70 -8.78
C ASN A 202 -14.54 -0.19 -8.48
N TRP A 203 -15.02 0.22 -7.30
CA TRP A 203 -14.98 1.62 -6.86
C TRP A 203 -13.55 2.12 -6.62
N PHE A 204 -12.66 1.27 -6.13
CA PHE A 204 -11.25 1.57 -5.95
C PHE A 204 -10.58 1.91 -7.30
N TYR A 205 -10.73 1.07 -8.31
CA TYR A 205 -10.21 1.36 -9.65
C TYR A 205 -10.88 2.58 -10.30
N PHE A 206 -12.19 2.77 -10.06
CA PHE A 206 -12.88 3.96 -10.54
C PHE A 206 -12.30 5.24 -9.91
N SER A 207 -12.05 5.26 -8.60
CA SER A 207 -11.43 6.39 -7.90
C SER A 207 -10.01 6.72 -8.41
N ILE A 208 -9.20 5.70 -8.73
CA ILE A 208 -7.88 5.89 -9.33
C ILE A 208 -7.99 6.63 -10.67
N ASN A 209 -8.92 6.21 -11.52
CA ASN A 209 -9.12 6.80 -12.83
C ASN A 209 -9.65 8.25 -12.73
N ILE A 210 -10.56 8.54 -11.80
CA ILE A 210 -11.00 9.91 -11.53
C ILE A 210 -9.82 10.78 -11.10
N GLY A 211 -9.02 10.33 -10.12
CA GLY A 211 -7.86 11.08 -9.65
C GLY A 211 -6.87 11.36 -10.78
N ALA A 212 -6.59 10.37 -11.62
CA ALA A 212 -5.73 10.52 -12.80
C ALA A 212 -6.30 11.48 -13.84
N PHE A 213 -7.61 11.43 -14.10
CA PHE A 213 -8.29 12.31 -15.06
C PHE A 213 -8.28 13.77 -14.62
N VAL A 214 -8.72 14.04 -13.38
CA VAL A 214 -8.73 15.37 -12.78
C VAL A 214 -7.32 15.96 -12.75
N SER A 215 -6.34 15.13 -12.39
CA SER A 215 -4.95 15.52 -12.36
C SER A 215 -4.38 15.87 -13.74
N SER A 216 -4.62 15.03 -14.74
CA SER A 216 -4.08 15.24 -16.09
C SER A 216 -4.74 16.41 -16.84
N THR A 217 -5.87 16.94 -16.34
CA THR A 217 -6.62 18.04 -16.95
C THR A 217 -6.52 19.30 -16.12
N LEU A 218 -7.22 19.36 -14.98
CA LEU A 218 -7.33 20.55 -14.14
C LEU A 218 -6.00 20.93 -13.49
N LEU A 219 -5.25 19.98 -12.92
CA LEU A 219 -3.98 20.33 -12.26
C LEU A 219 -2.91 20.77 -13.26
N VAL A 220 -2.79 20.09 -14.40
CA VAL A 220 -1.86 20.50 -15.46
C VAL A 220 -2.22 21.91 -15.95
N TRP A 221 -3.51 22.19 -16.16
CA TRP A 221 -3.97 23.52 -16.54
C TRP A 221 -3.60 24.59 -15.50
N VAL A 222 -3.79 24.31 -14.20
CA VAL A 222 -3.40 25.23 -13.13
C VAL A 222 -1.89 25.45 -13.10
N GLN A 223 -1.08 24.41 -13.26
CA GLN A 223 0.39 24.50 -13.26
C GLN A 223 0.91 25.40 -14.38
N GLU A 224 0.34 25.25 -15.59
CA GLU A 224 0.77 26.00 -16.77
C GLU A 224 0.23 27.44 -16.80
N ASN A 225 -1.01 27.67 -16.33
CA ASN A 225 -1.67 28.99 -16.47
C ASN A 225 -1.63 29.84 -15.19
N CYS A 226 -1.73 29.22 -14.01
CA CYS A 226 -1.75 29.92 -12.72
C CYS A 226 -0.40 29.84 -11.99
N GLY A 227 0.51 28.98 -12.47
CA GLY A 227 1.87 28.86 -11.99
C GLY A 227 2.12 27.68 -11.04
N TRP A 228 3.40 27.32 -10.94
CA TRP A 228 3.87 26.11 -10.27
C TRP A 228 3.67 26.10 -8.75
N GLY A 229 3.72 27.26 -8.09
CA GLY A 229 3.47 27.36 -6.66
C GLY A 229 2.06 26.88 -6.29
N LEU A 230 1.03 27.40 -6.98
CA LEU A 230 -0.36 26.95 -6.83
C LEU A 230 -0.55 25.50 -7.31
N GLY A 231 0.11 25.15 -8.42
CA GLY A 231 0.04 23.83 -9.01
C GLY A 231 0.59 22.70 -8.12
N PHE A 232 1.53 22.97 -7.22
CA PHE A 232 1.98 22.02 -6.19
C PHE A 232 1.26 22.19 -4.85
N LEU A 233 0.82 23.41 -4.51
CA LEU A 233 0.09 23.67 -3.27
C LEU A 233 -1.27 22.96 -3.23
N ILE A 234 -2.05 23.00 -4.33
CA ILE A 234 -3.38 22.38 -4.36
C ILE A 234 -3.30 20.87 -4.06
N PRO A 235 -2.47 20.07 -4.77
CA PRO A 235 -2.31 18.66 -4.42
C PRO A 235 -1.78 18.42 -3.00
N THR A 236 -0.91 19.30 -2.49
CA THR A 236 -0.39 19.22 -1.12
C THR A 236 -1.49 19.38 -0.08
N VAL A 237 -2.37 20.38 -0.25
CA VAL A 237 -3.52 20.60 0.64
C VAL A 237 -4.51 19.43 0.56
N VAL A 238 -4.82 18.97 -0.65
CA VAL A 238 -5.71 17.81 -0.86
C VAL A 238 -5.14 16.55 -0.18
N MET A 239 -3.84 16.30 -0.30
CA MET A 239 -3.17 15.18 0.39
C MET A 239 -3.18 15.35 1.92
N GLY A 240 -3.03 16.58 2.43
CA GLY A 240 -3.15 16.85 3.87
C GLY A 240 -4.55 16.57 4.41
N LEU A 241 -5.59 17.02 3.70
CA LEU A 241 -7.00 16.73 4.02
C LEU A 241 -7.29 15.23 3.96
N SER A 242 -6.73 14.55 2.96
CA SER A 242 -6.81 13.10 2.80
C SER A 242 -6.23 12.36 3.99
N LEU A 243 -5.05 12.77 4.47
CA LEU A 243 -4.40 12.18 5.64
C LEU A 243 -5.24 12.36 6.90
N VAL A 244 -5.78 13.57 7.13
CA VAL A 244 -6.70 13.83 8.25
C VAL A 244 -7.95 12.96 8.15
N SER A 245 -8.55 12.87 6.97
CA SER A 245 -9.72 12.01 6.70
C SER A 245 -9.41 10.54 7.01
N PHE A 246 -8.25 10.04 6.58
CA PHE A 246 -7.80 8.68 6.87
C PHE A 246 -7.72 8.42 8.38
N PHE A 247 -7.16 9.34 9.16
CA PHE A 247 -7.12 9.22 10.62
C PHE A 247 -8.50 9.34 11.28
N CYS A 248 -9.40 10.19 10.77
CA CYS A 248 -10.78 10.27 11.26
C CYS A 248 -11.55 8.95 11.08
N GLY A 249 -11.21 8.16 10.06
CA GLY A 249 -11.78 6.83 9.82
C GLY A 249 -11.26 5.72 10.73
N THR A 250 -10.18 5.94 11.50
CA THR A 250 -9.53 4.93 12.36
C THR A 250 -10.47 4.10 13.24
N PRO A 251 -11.45 4.69 13.99
CA PRO A 251 -12.35 3.90 14.83
C PRO A 251 -13.30 2.98 14.04
N LEU A 252 -13.43 3.19 12.73
CA LEU A 252 -14.27 2.39 11.85
C LEU A 252 -13.48 1.27 11.16
N TYR A 253 -12.14 1.27 11.21
CA TYR A 253 -11.34 0.28 10.48
C TYR A 253 -11.23 -1.06 11.22
N ARG A 254 -11.15 -2.13 10.42
CA ARG A 254 -10.72 -3.46 10.87
C ARG A 254 -9.23 -3.64 10.54
N PHE A 255 -8.46 -4.18 11.48
CA PHE A 255 -7.02 -4.34 11.38
C PHE A 255 -6.65 -5.82 11.31
N GLN A 256 -5.99 -6.22 10.22
CA GLN A 256 -5.42 -7.55 10.12
C GLN A 256 -4.05 -7.61 10.81
N LYS A 257 -3.80 -8.68 11.58
CA LYS A 257 -2.52 -8.87 12.28
C LYS A 257 -1.40 -9.15 11.25
N PRO A 258 -0.18 -8.62 11.45
CA PRO A 258 0.93 -8.90 10.54
C PRO A 258 1.22 -10.41 10.45
N GLY A 259 1.07 -10.98 9.25
CA GLY A 259 1.27 -12.40 8.99
C GLY A 259 2.74 -12.81 8.80
N GLY A 260 3.69 -11.89 8.97
CA GLY A 260 5.11 -12.06 8.68
C GLY A 260 5.43 -11.91 7.19
N SER A 261 6.65 -11.44 6.88
CA SER A 261 7.04 -11.17 5.49
C SER A 261 7.20 -12.46 4.66
N PRO A 262 6.54 -12.57 3.49
CA PRO A 262 6.78 -13.68 2.55
C PRO A 262 8.23 -13.71 2.03
N VAL A 263 8.87 -12.54 1.92
CA VAL A 263 10.24 -12.42 1.40
C VAL A 263 11.24 -13.08 2.34
N THR A 264 11.10 -12.90 3.66
CA THR A 264 12.00 -13.56 4.62
C THR A 264 11.90 -15.08 4.51
N ARG A 265 10.71 -15.63 4.23
CA ARG A 265 10.52 -17.07 4.00
C ARG A 265 11.17 -17.53 2.71
N VAL A 266 10.99 -16.80 1.61
CA VAL A 266 11.66 -17.11 0.33
C VAL A 266 13.18 -17.07 0.51
N SER A 267 13.71 -16.07 1.20
CA SER A 267 15.13 -15.97 1.51
C SER A 267 15.61 -17.14 2.40
N GLN A 268 14.84 -17.56 3.39
CA GLN A 268 15.16 -18.73 4.21
C GLN A 268 15.24 -20.01 3.36
N VAL A 269 14.30 -20.22 2.44
CA VAL A 269 14.31 -21.36 1.52
C VAL A 269 15.51 -21.31 0.58
N LEU A 270 15.82 -20.16 -0.01
CA LEU A 270 16.98 -19.99 -0.88
C LEU A 270 18.31 -20.24 -0.14
N VAL A 271 18.46 -19.70 1.06
CA VAL A 271 19.64 -19.91 1.90
C VAL A 271 19.75 -21.38 2.33
N ALA A 272 18.64 -22.00 2.72
CA ALA A 272 18.61 -23.41 3.09
C ALA A 272 18.94 -24.31 1.89
N ALA A 273 18.40 -24.02 0.70
CA ALA A 273 18.70 -24.76 -0.53
C ALA A 273 20.18 -24.63 -0.91
N TYR A 274 20.73 -23.41 -0.89
CA TYR A 274 22.15 -23.18 -1.17
C TYR A 274 23.06 -23.93 -0.19
N ARG A 275 22.77 -23.88 1.12
CA ARG A 275 23.55 -24.58 2.15
C ARG A 275 23.45 -26.10 2.04
N LYS A 276 22.34 -26.64 1.53
CA LYS A 276 22.10 -28.07 1.39
C LYS A 276 22.47 -28.62 0.00
N MET A 277 22.95 -27.76 -0.91
CA MET A 277 23.28 -28.14 -2.29
C MET A 277 24.46 -29.13 -2.39
N SER A 278 25.31 -29.20 -1.36
CA SER A 278 26.46 -30.11 -1.29
C SER A 278 26.18 -31.44 -0.58
N LEU A 279 24.94 -31.67 -0.12
CA LEU A 279 24.56 -32.94 0.50
C LEU A 279 24.30 -33.97 -0.60
N LYS A 280 25.03 -35.08 -0.57
CA LYS A 280 24.72 -36.26 -1.39
C LYS A 280 23.44 -36.90 -0.85
N PHE A 281 22.48 -37.12 -1.74
CA PHE A 281 21.18 -37.70 -1.42
C PHE A 281 21.20 -39.18 -1.77
N ASP A 282 20.81 -40.06 -0.84
CA ASP A 282 20.47 -41.46 -1.15
C ASP A 282 19.03 -41.50 -1.68
N GLU A 283 18.82 -42.08 -2.87
CA GLU A 283 17.55 -42.07 -3.60
C GLU A 283 16.41 -42.85 -2.92
N GLU A 284 16.69 -43.66 -1.90
CA GLU A 284 15.70 -44.57 -1.29
C GLU A 284 14.78 -43.93 -0.23
N ASP A 285 15.14 -42.78 0.35
CA ASP A 285 14.40 -42.14 1.45
C ASP A 285 13.55 -40.91 1.02
N HIS A 286 12.57 -41.15 0.14
CA HIS A 286 11.59 -40.12 -0.26
C HIS A 286 10.71 -39.59 0.89
N THR A 287 10.71 -40.26 2.04
CA THR A 287 9.99 -39.87 3.28
C THR A 287 10.63 -38.71 4.04
N LEU A 288 11.86 -38.29 3.69
CA LEU A 288 12.58 -37.19 4.34
C LEU A 288 12.36 -35.82 3.69
N LEU A 289 11.57 -35.74 2.61
CA LEU A 289 11.13 -34.46 2.07
C LEU A 289 10.18 -33.80 3.08
N PHE A 290 10.46 -32.53 3.40
CA PHE A 290 9.78 -31.77 4.45
C PHE A 290 8.32 -31.47 4.06
N GLU A 291 7.43 -32.47 4.15
CA GLU A 291 5.99 -32.28 4.06
C GLU A 291 5.42 -32.06 5.46
N THR A 292 5.05 -30.82 5.77
CA THR A 292 4.26 -30.53 6.97
C THR A 292 2.87 -31.16 6.82
N GLN A 293 2.62 -32.27 7.53
CA GLN A 293 1.32 -32.96 7.58
C GLN A 293 0.22 -32.18 8.32
N ASP A 294 0.53 -31.03 8.93
CA ASP A 294 -0.42 -30.27 9.75
C ASP A 294 -1.64 -29.78 8.97
N LYS A 295 -2.85 -29.92 9.54
CA LYS A 295 -4.10 -29.42 8.93
C LYS A 295 -4.14 -27.90 8.78
N ASN A 296 -3.40 -27.19 9.63
CA ASN A 296 -3.30 -25.74 9.63
C ASN A 296 -1.97 -25.31 9.02
N SER A 297 -1.94 -24.13 8.41
CA SER A 297 -0.68 -23.53 8.00
C SER A 297 0.19 -23.31 9.24
N THR A 298 1.48 -23.61 9.15
CA THR A 298 2.47 -23.23 10.17
C THR A 298 2.56 -21.70 10.34
N ILE A 299 1.96 -20.96 9.41
CA ILE A 299 1.87 -19.51 9.40
C ILE A 299 0.56 -19.08 10.08
N PRO A 300 0.63 -18.36 11.22
CA PRO A 300 -0.54 -17.77 11.86
C PRO A 300 -1.31 -16.88 10.87
N GLY A 301 -2.60 -17.15 10.65
CA GLY A 301 -3.47 -16.35 9.78
C GLY A 301 -3.38 -16.67 8.28
N SER A 302 -2.61 -17.67 7.85
CA SER A 302 -2.55 -18.09 6.44
C SER A 302 -3.29 -19.41 6.23
N ARG A 303 -3.97 -19.56 5.08
CA ARG A 303 -4.62 -20.83 4.69
C ARG A 303 -3.58 -21.80 4.12
N LYS A 304 -3.66 -23.09 4.50
CA LYS A 304 -2.82 -24.14 3.90
C LYS A 304 -3.14 -24.25 2.41
N ILE A 305 -2.12 -24.16 1.56
CA ILE A 305 -2.24 -24.39 0.12
C ILE A 305 -2.35 -25.90 -0.10
N GLU A 306 -3.34 -26.33 -0.88
CA GLU A 306 -3.52 -27.76 -1.18
C GLU A 306 -2.41 -28.28 -2.10
N HIS A 307 -2.02 -29.52 -1.87
CA HIS A 307 -0.95 -30.17 -2.61
C HIS A 307 -1.32 -30.28 -4.11
N THR A 308 -0.53 -29.65 -4.98
CA THR A 308 -0.74 -29.70 -6.44
C THR A 308 0.16 -30.77 -7.03
N TYR A 309 -0.42 -31.89 -7.46
CA TYR A 309 0.31 -33.06 -7.99
C TYR A 309 1.04 -32.83 -9.33
N GLY A 310 0.93 -31.64 -9.94
CA GLY A 310 1.40 -31.33 -11.29
C GLY A 310 2.87 -30.91 -11.44
N TYR A 311 3.57 -30.56 -10.34
CA TYR A 311 4.95 -30.05 -10.39
C TYR A 311 5.96 -31.07 -9.84
N LYS A 312 6.10 -32.22 -10.52
CA LYS A 312 6.99 -33.31 -10.09
C LYS A 312 8.41 -33.28 -10.66
N LYS A 313 8.79 -32.31 -11.50
CA LYS A 313 10.13 -32.28 -12.11
C LYS A 313 10.72 -30.88 -12.13
N ILE A 314 11.69 -30.63 -11.26
CA ILE A 314 12.78 -29.69 -11.53
C ILE A 314 14.03 -30.56 -11.66
N SER A 315 14.29 -31.07 -12.87
CA SER A 315 15.61 -31.61 -13.19
C SER A 315 16.55 -30.42 -13.27
N PHE A 316 17.45 -30.31 -12.30
CA PHE A 316 18.68 -29.53 -12.49
C PHE A 316 19.47 -30.24 -13.60
N TYR A 317 19.50 -29.63 -14.78
CA TYR A 317 20.41 -30.05 -15.83
C TYR A 317 21.84 -29.89 -15.31
N HIS A 318 22.54 -31.01 -15.14
CA HIS A 318 24.00 -31.01 -15.10
C HIS A 318 24.49 -30.48 -16.45
N PHE A 319 25.15 -29.33 -16.42
CA PHE A 319 26.05 -28.95 -17.50
C PHE A 319 27.38 -29.68 -17.24
N GLU A 320 27.68 -30.65 -18.09
CA GLU A 320 29.08 -31.06 -18.35
C GLU A 320 29.83 -29.95 -19.09
#